data_AF-A0AB35WUJ0-F1
#
_entry.id   AF-A0AB35WUJ0-F1
#
_cell.length_a   1.000
_cell.length_b   1.000
_cell.length_c   1.000
_cell.angle_alpha   90.00
_cell.angle_beta   90.00
_cell.angle_gamma   90.00
#
_symmetry.space_group_name_H-M   'P 1'
#
loop_
_entity.id
_entity.type
_entity.pdbx_description
1 polymer ?
#
loop_
_entity_poly.entity_id
_entity_poly.type
_entity_poly.pdbx_seq_one_letter_code
_entity_poly.pdbx_strand_id
1 'polypeptide(L)'
;MTGLVIKDSSENVLVDMTSKLSQMVGSVVTGGSAGSITMPAPPTGKVMYYIVVPLVNLQREKGKKPGVTISGNTLSWSYSYSTSGWGYFSANCRIYYGYY
;
A
#
# COMPACT_ATOMS: atom_id res chain seq x y z
N MET A 1 7.59 25.78 0.23
CA MET A 1 6.42 25.07 0.80
C MET A 1 5.25 26.03 0.66
N THR A 2 4.31 25.74 -0.23
CA THR A 2 3.24 26.68 -0.59
C THR A 2 1.92 25.99 -0.23
N GLY A 3 1.22 26.52 0.75
CA GLY A 3 -0.04 25.99 1.26
C GLY A 3 -0.76 27.08 2.05
N LEU A 4 -2.04 26.87 2.32
CA LEU A 4 -2.87 27.79 3.09
C LEU A 4 -2.96 27.28 4.53
N VAL A 5 -2.56 28.12 5.49
CA VAL A 5 -2.81 27.89 6.91
C VAL A 5 -3.74 28.99 7.40
N ILE A 6 -4.91 28.61 7.91
CA ILE A 6 -5.87 29.51 8.55
C ILE A 6 -5.88 29.20 10.04
N LYS A 7 -5.76 30.26 10.85
CA LYS A 7 -5.85 30.18 12.31
C LYS A 7 -6.95 31.10 12.82
N ASP A 8 -7.51 30.78 13.99
CA ASP A 8 -8.33 31.74 14.73
C ASP A 8 -7.45 32.78 15.46
N SER A 9 -8.09 33.75 16.11
CA SER A 9 -7.39 34.79 16.89
C SER A 9 -6.65 34.26 18.12
N SER A 10 -6.85 32.99 18.47
CA SER A 10 -6.21 32.28 19.58
C SER A 10 -5.09 31.35 19.10
N GLU A 11 -4.66 31.48 17.83
CA GLU A 11 -3.62 30.67 17.18
C GLU A 11 -3.98 29.19 16.95
N ASN A 12 -5.25 28.79 17.13
CA ASN A 12 -5.66 27.42 16.81
C ASN A 12 -5.72 27.23 15.30
N VAL A 13 -5.14 26.14 14.81
CA VAL A 13 -5.17 25.79 13.39
C VAL A 13 -6.56 25.30 13.00
N LEU A 14 -7.22 26.06 12.14
CA LEU A 14 -8.53 25.70 11.59
C LEU A 14 -8.38 24.91 10.28
N VAL A 15 -7.43 25.32 9.44
CA VAL A 15 -7.14 24.67 8.16
C VAL A 15 -5.64 24.67 7.94
N ASP A 16 -5.08 23.51 7.59
CA ASP A 16 -3.68 23.37 7.17
C ASP A 16 -3.58 22.54 5.89
N MET A 17 -3.50 23.24 4.75
CA MET A 17 -3.32 22.63 3.43
C MET A 17 -1.85 22.29 3.11
N THR A 18 -0.93 22.39 4.08
CA THR A 18 0.41 21.79 3.96
C THR A 18 0.39 20.29 4.26
N SER A 19 -0.71 19.79 4.80
CA SER A 19 -0.95 18.36 5.04
C SER A 19 -0.94 17.56 3.73
N LYS A 20 -0.25 16.43 3.75
CA LYS A 20 -0.19 15.50 2.63
C LYS A 20 -1.46 14.64 2.59
N LEU A 21 -2.37 14.94 1.66
CA LEU A 21 -3.46 14.02 1.33
C LEU A 21 -2.93 12.87 0.48
N SER A 22 -3.22 11.64 0.89
CA SER A 22 -2.88 10.45 0.11
C SER A 22 -3.74 10.39 -1.14
N GLN A 23 -3.13 9.97 -2.25
CA GLN A 23 -3.82 9.72 -3.51
C GLN A 23 -3.56 8.28 -3.94
N MET A 24 -4.65 7.58 -4.24
CA MET A 24 -4.61 6.22 -4.79
C MET A 24 -4.37 6.31 -6.30
N VAL A 25 -3.40 5.54 -6.80
CA VAL A 25 -3.00 5.55 -8.22
C VAL A 25 -3.56 4.32 -8.94
N GLY A 26 -3.45 3.14 -8.34
CA GLY A 26 -3.91 1.91 -8.97
C GLY A 26 -3.84 0.69 -8.07
N SER A 27 -4.16 -0.47 -8.65
CA SER A 27 -4.10 -1.74 -7.93
C SER A 27 -3.66 -2.90 -8.81
N VAL A 28 -3.16 -3.95 -8.20
CA VAL A 28 -2.81 -5.22 -8.85
C VAL A 28 -3.38 -6.40 -8.06
N VAL A 29 -3.82 -7.44 -8.77
CA VAL A 29 -4.26 -8.71 -8.18
C VAL A 29 -3.12 -9.71 -8.27
N THR A 30 -2.75 -10.34 -7.15
CA THR A 30 -1.57 -11.22 -7.08
C THR A 30 -1.79 -12.60 -7.68
N GLY A 31 -3.04 -13.04 -7.82
CA GLY A 31 -3.37 -14.39 -8.29
C GLY A 31 -2.90 -15.51 -7.35
N GLY A 32 -2.50 -15.18 -6.12
CA GLY A 32 -1.88 -16.15 -5.20
C GLY A 32 -0.46 -16.58 -5.62
N SER A 33 0.22 -15.79 -6.45
CA SER A 33 1.60 -16.03 -6.89
C SER A 33 2.49 -14.82 -6.60
N ALA A 34 3.80 -15.03 -6.46
CA ALA A 34 4.76 -13.92 -6.40
C ALA A 34 4.80 -13.16 -7.73
N GLY A 35 5.17 -11.88 -7.68
CA GLY A 35 5.19 -11.05 -8.88
C GLY A 35 5.70 -9.64 -8.62
N SER A 36 5.69 -8.84 -9.68
CA SER A 36 6.01 -7.41 -9.61
C SER A 36 5.27 -6.64 -10.69
N ILE A 37 5.11 -5.33 -10.46
CA ILE A 37 4.63 -4.38 -11.46
C ILE A 37 5.46 -3.10 -11.41
N THR A 38 5.52 -2.40 -12.53
CA THR A 38 5.97 -1.01 -12.57
C THR A 38 4.77 -0.09 -12.30
N MET A 39 4.92 0.82 -11.36
CA MET A 39 3.95 1.86 -11.04
C MET A 39 4.35 3.19 -11.70
N PRO A 40 3.38 4.07 -12.02
CA PRO A 40 3.67 5.45 -12.39
C PRO A 40 4.54 6.15 -11.33
N ALA A 41 5.39 7.09 -11.73
CA ALA A 41 6.21 7.84 -10.77
C ALA A 41 5.35 8.75 -9.89
N PRO A 42 5.63 8.84 -8.59
CA PRO A 42 4.95 9.81 -7.74
C PRO A 42 5.41 11.23 -8.16
N PRO A 43 4.57 12.26 -8.00
CA PRO A 43 5.01 13.64 -8.19
C PRO A 43 6.23 13.98 -7.31
N THR A 44 7.02 14.97 -7.72
CA THR A 44 8.24 15.35 -6.99
C THR A 44 7.95 15.64 -5.51
N GLY A 45 8.72 15.04 -4.60
CA GLY A 45 8.56 15.20 -3.14
C GLY A 45 7.46 14.34 -2.50
N LYS A 46 6.80 13.47 -3.28
CA LYS A 46 5.80 12.52 -2.79
C LYS A 46 6.42 11.14 -2.55
N VAL A 47 5.89 10.42 -1.57
CA VAL A 47 6.36 9.08 -1.16
C VAL A 47 5.30 8.06 -1.52
N MET A 48 5.70 6.96 -2.15
CA MET A 48 4.80 5.85 -2.47
C MET A 48 4.40 5.06 -1.24
N TYR A 49 3.18 4.52 -1.24
CA TYR A 49 2.66 3.60 -0.23
C TYR A 49 1.83 2.50 -0.88
N TYR A 50 1.54 1.44 -0.10
CA TYR A 50 0.66 0.36 -0.52
C TYR A 50 -0.27 -0.12 0.60
N ILE A 51 -1.35 -0.80 0.23
CA ILE A 51 -2.29 -1.47 1.13
C ILE A 51 -2.62 -2.85 0.55
N VAL A 52 -2.55 -3.91 1.38
CA VAL A 52 -2.81 -5.29 0.96
C VAL A 52 -4.16 -5.78 1.50
N VAL A 53 -5.07 -6.13 0.59
CA VAL A 53 -6.41 -6.63 0.90
C VAL A 53 -6.56 -8.07 0.39
N PRO A 54 -6.88 -9.05 1.25
CA PRO A 54 -7.12 -10.42 0.80
C PRO A 54 -8.42 -10.52 0.01
N LEU A 55 -8.43 -11.28 -1.08
CA LEU A 55 -9.60 -11.58 -1.93
C LEU A 55 -10.20 -12.96 -1.64
N VAL A 56 -9.63 -13.66 -0.66
CA VAL A 56 -10.04 -15.00 -0.23
C VAL A 56 -10.13 -15.03 1.29
N ASN A 57 -10.91 -15.97 1.83
CA ASN A 57 -10.92 -16.23 3.26
C ASN A 57 -9.54 -16.78 3.67
N LEU A 58 -8.90 -16.14 4.65
CA LEU A 58 -7.57 -16.54 5.12
C LEU A 58 -7.58 -17.83 5.95
N GLN A 59 -8.75 -18.39 6.23
CA GLN A 59 -8.92 -19.61 7.03
C GLN A 59 -8.12 -19.52 8.33
N ARG A 60 -8.45 -18.49 9.13
CA ARG A 60 -7.69 -18.01 10.29
C ARG A 60 -6.31 -17.48 9.87
N GLU A 61 -5.31 -18.35 9.85
CA GLU A 61 -3.89 -17.98 9.65
C GLU A 61 -3.22 -18.77 8.51
N LYS A 62 -3.99 -19.59 7.80
CA LYS A 62 -3.48 -20.51 6.78
C LYS A 62 -3.18 -19.81 5.46
N GLY A 63 -4.05 -18.89 5.06
CA GLY A 63 -3.80 -17.99 3.94
C GLY A 63 -2.77 -16.95 4.35
N LYS A 64 -1.59 -16.97 3.72
CA LYS A 64 -0.58 -15.93 3.94
C LYS A 64 -0.77 -14.80 2.94
N LYS A 65 -0.84 -13.57 3.44
CA LYS A 65 -0.69 -12.37 2.62
C LYS A 65 0.76 -12.27 2.16
N PRO A 66 1.03 -11.66 0.99
CA PRO A 66 2.40 -11.47 0.54
C PRO A 66 3.11 -10.41 1.39
N GLY A 67 4.43 -10.54 1.52
CA GLY A 67 5.31 -9.41 1.80
C GLY A 67 5.40 -8.56 0.54
N VAL A 68 5.26 -7.24 0.68
CA VAL A 68 5.31 -6.28 -0.43
C VAL A 68 6.45 -5.30 -0.18
N THR A 69 7.18 -4.96 -1.23
CA THR A 69 8.29 -4.00 -1.18
C THR A 69 8.18 -3.05 -2.37
N ILE A 70 8.48 -1.78 -2.12
CA ILE A 70 8.59 -0.76 -3.15
C ILE A 70 10.07 -0.37 -3.26
N SER A 71 10.63 -0.51 -4.46
CA SER A 71 11.97 -0.02 -4.79
C SER A 71 11.89 0.87 -6.02
N GLY A 72 12.10 2.18 -5.82
CA GLY A 72 11.80 3.20 -6.81
C GLY A 72 10.34 3.13 -7.25
N ASN A 73 10.12 2.82 -8.52
CA ASN A 73 8.80 2.66 -9.15
C ASN A 73 8.29 1.23 -9.21
N THR A 74 9.04 0.27 -8.69
CA THR A 74 8.68 -1.14 -8.79
C THR A 74 8.05 -1.59 -7.48
N LEU A 75 6.82 -2.10 -7.57
CA LEU A 75 6.15 -2.80 -6.47
C LEU A 75 6.30 -4.29 -6.72
N SER A 76 6.97 -4.97 -5.80
CA SER A 76 7.20 -6.41 -5.85
C SER A 76 6.57 -7.07 -4.64
N TRP A 77 6.09 -8.31 -4.82
CA TRP A 77 5.49 -9.08 -3.76
C TRP A 77 5.91 -10.55 -3.81
N SER A 78 6.06 -11.14 -2.64
CA SER A 78 6.41 -12.55 -2.48
C SER A 78 5.70 -13.14 -1.26
N TYR A 79 5.52 -14.46 -1.28
CA TYR A 79 4.88 -15.18 -0.19
C TYR A 79 5.91 -16.00 0.57
N SER A 80 5.77 -16.05 1.89
CA SER A 80 6.63 -16.86 2.76
C SER A 80 5.78 -17.59 3.79
N TYR A 81 5.92 -18.91 3.84
CA TYR A 81 5.33 -19.82 4.81
C TYR A 81 6.04 -21.16 4.80
N SER A 82 5.93 -21.88 5.92
CA SER A 82 6.35 -23.28 5.99
C SER A 82 5.51 -24.13 5.01
N THR A 83 6.20 -24.88 4.15
CA THR A 83 5.61 -25.91 3.28
C THR A 83 5.47 -27.25 3.99
N SER A 84 6.11 -27.40 5.15
CA SER A 84 6.09 -28.61 5.99
C SER A 84 4.86 -28.70 6.90
N GLY A 85 3.98 -27.70 6.92
CA GLY A 85 2.71 -27.71 7.66
C GLY A 85 1.50 -27.84 6.74
N TRP A 86 0.52 -28.66 7.13
CA TRP A 86 -0.69 -28.85 6.33
C TRP A 86 -1.54 -27.57 6.25
N GLY A 87 -2.00 -27.26 5.04
CA GLY A 87 -3.01 -26.25 4.75
C GLY A 87 -2.53 -24.82 4.56
N TYR A 88 -1.23 -24.51 4.59
CA TYR A 88 -0.76 -23.16 4.25
C TYR A 88 -0.85 -22.90 2.75
N PHE A 89 -1.27 -21.70 2.37
CA PHE A 89 -1.38 -21.31 0.96
C PHE A 89 -1.14 -19.80 0.78
N SER A 90 -0.77 -19.43 -0.45
CA SER A 90 -0.67 -18.04 -0.88
C SER A 90 -2.07 -17.45 -1.07
N ALA A 91 -2.48 -16.54 -0.20
CA ALA A 91 -3.78 -15.88 -0.33
C ALA A 91 -3.76 -14.94 -1.54
N ASN A 92 -4.69 -15.11 -2.47
CA ASN A 92 -4.89 -14.12 -3.53
C ASN A 92 -5.27 -12.78 -2.89
N CYS A 93 -4.55 -11.72 -3.24
CA CYS A 93 -4.71 -10.39 -2.66
C CYS A 93 -4.84 -9.34 -3.76
N ARG A 94 -5.52 -8.25 -3.45
CA ARG A 94 -5.41 -7.00 -4.18
C ARG A 94 -4.46 -6.06 -3.43
N ILE A 95 -3.44 -5.58 -4.13
CA ILE A 95 -2.50 -4.59 -3.61
C ILE A 95 -2.88 -3.26 -4.23
N TYR A 96 -3.35 -2.35 -3.39
CA TYR A 96 -3.59 -0.95 -3.73
C TYR A 96 -2.29 -0.18 -3.56
N TYR A 97 -1.98 0.75 -4.46
CA TYR A 97 -0.80 1.60 -4.38
C TYR A 97 -1.15 3.06 -4.68
N GLY A 98 -0.39 3.97 -4.06
CA GLY A 98 -0.63 5.41 -4.14
C GLY A 98 0.56 6.20 -3.60
N TYR A 99 0.42 7.51 -3.44
CA TYR A 99 1.44 8.38 -2.86
C TYR A 99 0.89 9.40 -1.87
N TYR A 100 1.75 9.97 -1.02
CA TYR A 100 1.43 11.08 -0.10
C TYR A 100 2.51 12.18 -0.05
#